data_AF-A0A7S1F0A2-F1
#
_entry.id   AF-A0A7S1F0A2-F1
#
_cell.length_a   1.000
_cell.length_b   1.000
_cell.length_c   1.000
_cell.angle_alpha   90.00
_cell.angle_beta   90.00
_cell.angle_gamma   90.00
#
_symmetry.space_group_name_H-M   'P 1'
#
loop_
_entity.id
_entity.type
_entity.pdbx_description
1 polymer ?
#
loop_
_entity_poly.entity_id
_entity_poly.type
_entity_poly.pdbx_seq_one_letter_code
_entity_poly.pdbx_strand_id
1 'polypeptide(L)'
;GSDDAEVRENVDHLQQYFSSLPMAIVTLFMTITGGVSWWEVIRLLKHVGSSYIVLFLLYILVTILAALNIITGIFVNDAVQMARMDNEMHVQRELEDNRLYYQKLRKLFEDIDTTNSGTISMEEFIQQMERTEVRLLFTMLGLEITDAVAFFKLLDVDGSVGLEIDEFVMGCMNLRGKAKLIDIERAVNDTRRLAKKIL
;
A
#
# COMPACT_ATOMS: atom_id res chain seq x y z
N GLY A 1 15.74 45.84 54.49
CA GLY A 1 15.50 44.61 55.29
C GLY A 1 15.33 43.44 54.35
N SER A 2 15.28 42.21 54.86
CA SER A 2 15.12 40.97 54.07
C SER A 2 14.06 41.07 52.97
N ASP A 3 12.92 41.72 53.25
CA ASP A 3 11.80 41.90 52.32
C ASP A 3 12.14 42.77 51.10
N ASP A 4 13.04 43.76 51.24
CA ASP A 4 13.43 44.64 50.14
C ASP A 4 14.32 43.90 49.12
N ALA A 5 15.04 42.86 49.55
CA ALA A 5 15.88 42.05 48.68
C ALA A 5 15.03 41.06 47.87
N GLU A 6 14.06 40.40 48.50
CA GLU A 6 13.15 39.45 47.84
C GLU A 6 12.24 40.12 46.81
N VAL A 7 11.73 41.32 47.11
CA VAL A 7 10.92 42.09 46.14
C VAL A 7 11.76 42.49 44.92
N ARG A 8 13.03 42.86 45.13
CA ARG A 8 13.92 43.30 44.05
C ARG A 8 14.33 42.15 43.13
N GLU A 9 14.60 40.97 43.70
CA GLU A 9 14.87 39.74 42.96
C GLU A 9 13.68 39.32 42.08
N ASN A 10 12.45 39.39 42.60
CA ASN A 10 11.24 39.09 41.83
C ASN A 10 11.01 40.09 40.67
N VAL A 11 11.31 41.37 40.88
CA VAL A 11 11.22 42.40 39.83
C VAL A 11 12.25 42.17 38.73
N ASP A 12 13.49 41.80 39.10
CA ASP A 12 14.55 41.50 38.13
C ASP A 12 14.19 40.29 37.26
N HIS A 13 13.61 39.23 37.86
CA HIS A 13 13.13 38.07 37.10
C HIS A 13 11.91 38.39 36.21
N LEU A 14 10.98 39.23 36.67
CA LEU A 14 9.88 39.70 35.83
C LEU A 14 10.40 40.51 34.62
N GLN A 15 11.41 41.36 34.81
CA GLN A 15 12.06 42.07 33.71
C GLN A 15 12.80 41.12 32.77
N GLN A 16 13.44 40.08 33.28
CA GLN A 16 14.14 39.08 32.46
C GLN A 16 13.19 38.38 31.47
N TYR A 17 12.03 37.92 31.93
CA TYR A 17 11.10 37.12 31.11
C TYR A 17 10.01 37.94 30.41
N PHE A 18 9.68 39.13 30.91
CA PHE A 18 8.56 39.97 30.44
C PHE A 18 8.95 41.43 30.16
N SER A 19 10.23 41.72 29.88
CA SER A 19 10.72 43.08 29.53
C SER A 19 10.03 43.71 28.32
N SER A 20 9.56 42.89 27.38
CA SER A 20 8.91 43.37 26.16
C SER A 20 7.93 42.31 25.61
N LEU A 21 7.02 42.73 24.72
CA LEU A 21 6.08 41.81 24.08
C LEU A 21 6.78 40.67 23.31
N PRO A 22 7.84 40.92 22.50
CA PRO A 22 8.60 39.83 21.88
C PRO A 22 9.23 38.88 22.88
N MET A 23 9.82 39.40 23.97
CA MET A 23 10.39 38.55 25.02
C MET A 23 9.33 37.72 25.73
N ALA A 24 8.14 38.28 25.96
CA ALA A 24 7.01 37.53 26.50
C ALA A 24 6.62 36.37 25.56
N ILE A 25 6.56 36.59 24.24
CA ILE A 25 6.31 35.53 23.25
C ILE A 25 7.39 34.43 23.32
N VAL A 26 8.67 34.83 23.42
CA VAL A 26 9.78 33.88 23.57
C VAL A 26 9.64 33.09 24.88
N THR A 27 9.31 33.73 25.99
CA THR A 27 9.05 33.08 27.28
C THR A 27 7.92 32.06 27.18
N LEU A 28 6.78 32.43 26.58
CA LEU A 28 5.66 31.51 26.36
C LEU A 28 6.10 30.30 25.51
N PHE A 29 6.85 30.53 24.42
CA PHE A 29 7.41 29.45 23.61
C PHE A 29 8.39 28.56 24.38
N MET A 30 9.28 29.14 25.18
CA MET A 30 10.23 28.40 26.04
C MET A 30 9.49 27.52 27.05
N THR A 31 8.34 27.96 27.59
CA THR A 31 7.57 27.15 28.54
C THR A 31 6.93 25.91 27.92
N ILE A 32 6.60 25.97 26.62
CA ILE A 32 6.02 24.84 25.89
C ILE A 32 7.10 23.88 25.38
N THR A 33 8.23 24.43 24.91
CA THR A 33 9.32 23.64 24.33
C THR A 33 10.29 23.08 25.37
N GLY A 34 10.12 23.42 26.64
CA GLY A 34 10.96 22.93 27.75
C GLY A 34 12.24 23.73 28.00
N GLY A 35 12.35 24.94 27.44
CA GLY A 35 13.47 25.85 27.70
C GLY A 35 13.43 26.50 29.09
N VAL A 36 12.24 26.69 29.66
CA VAL A 36 12.05 27.13 31.05
C VAL A 36 10.89 26.36 31.67
N SER A 37 10.98 26.02 32.95
CA SER A 37 9.88 25.33 33.62
C SER A 37 8.65 26.22 33.72
N TRP A 38 7.47 25.72 33.31
CA TRP A 38 6.20 26.45 33.48
C TRP A 38 5.95 26.86 34.95
N TRP A 39 6.49 26.09 35.89
CA TRP A 39 6.44 26.39 37.32
C TRP A 39 7.20 27.68 37.67
N GLU A 40 8.34 27.95 37.04
CA GLU A 40 9.13 29.17 37.28
C GLU A 40 8.33 30.42 36.90
N VAL A 41 7.62 30.36 35.77
CA VAL A 41 6.77 31.45 35.30
C VAL A 41 5.54 31.65 36.18
N ILE A 42 4.89 30.58 36.65
CA ILE A 42 3.75 30.69 37.57
C ILE A 42 4.15 31.35 38.89
N ARG A 43 5.33 31.04 39.44
CA ARG A 43 5.81 31.67 40.68
C ARG A 43 5.91 33.20 40.51
N LEU A 44 6.39 33.67 39.36
CA LEU A 44 6.46 35.10 39.06
C LEU A 44 5.06 35.71 38.90
N LEU A 45 4.17 35.05 38.15
CA LEU A 45 2.80 35.53 37.92
C LEU A 45 1.94 35.55 39.20
N LYS A 46 2.21 34.69 40.17
CA LYS A 46 1.52 34.66 41.47
C LYS A 46 1.66 35.97 42.24
N HIS A 47 2.79 36.65 42.12
CA HIS A 47 3.03 37.94 42.76
C HIS A 47 2.30 39.09 42.06
N VAL A 48 1.89 38.91 40.79
CA VAL A 48 1.14 39.91 40.01
C VAL A 48 -0.36 39.77 40.22
N GLY A 49 -0.89 38.54 40.18
CA GLY A 49 -2.31 38.28 40.45
C GLY A 49 -2.77 36.89 40.05
N SER A 50 -3.78 36.38 40.76
CA SER A 50 -4.28 35.00 40.57
C SER A 50 -4.98 34.77 39.22
N SER A 51 -5.54 35.81 38.60
CA SER A 51 -6.17 35.72 37.27
C SER A 51 -5.17 35.37 36.17
N TYR A 52 -3.94 35.88 36.26
CA TYR A 52 -2.87 35.59 35.30
C TYR A 52 -2.43 34.13 35.34
N ILE A 53 -2.49 33.48 36.52
CA ILE A 53 -2.20 32.04 36.67
C ILE A 53 -3.21 31.23 35.86
N VAL A 54 -4.51 31.53 36.01
CA VAL A 54 -5.58 30.80 35.30
C VAL A 54 -5.44 30.97 33.79
N LEU A 55 -5.18 32.19 33.32
CA LEU A 55 -4.96 32.47 31.90
C LEU A 55 -3.75 31.70 31.34
N PHE A 56 -2.64 31.69 32.07
CA PHE A 56 -1.42 31.01 31.66
C PHE A 56 -1.58 29.48 31.64
N LEU A 57 -2.28 28.89 32.62
CA LEU A 57 -2.59 27.46 32.62
C LEU A 57 -3.50 27.06 31.44
N LEU A 58 -4.50 27.89 31.11
CA LEU A 58 -5.34 27.67 29.94
C LEU A 58 -4.52 27.74 28.64
N TYR A 59 -3.60 28.71 28.53
CA TYR A 59 -2.67 28.80 27.42
C TYR A 59 -1.83 27.52 27.25
N ILE A 60 -1.22 27.02 28.34
CA ILE A 60 -0.43 25.78 28.32
C ILE A 60 -1.29 24.60 27.89
N LEU A 61 -2.47 24.44 28.50
CA LEU A 61 -3.39 23.34 28.19
C LEU A 61 -3.75 23.33 26.70
N VAL A 62 -4.23 24.47 26.17
CA VAL A 62 -4.64 24.58 24.78
C VAL A 62 -3.45 24.36 23.84
N THR A 63 -2.28 24.92 24.15
CA THR A 63 -1.11 24.83 23.27
C THR A 63 -0.56 23.41 23.22
N ILE A 64 -0.46 22.71 24.36
CA ILE A 64 0.01 21.32 24.40
C ILE A 64 -1.00 20.39 23.71
N LEU A 65 -2.30 20.53 23.99
CA LEU A 65 -3.31 19.72 23.34
C LEU A 65 -3.37 19.99 21.83
N ALA A 66 -3.28 21.24 21.40
CA ALA A 66 -3.26 21.60 19.99
C ALA A 66 -2.01 21.07 19.29
N ALA A 67 -0.82 21.26 19.87
CA ALA A 67 0.43 20.76 19.30
C ALA A 67 0.41 19.22 19.18
N LEU A 68 0.00 18.53 20.25
CA LEU A 68 -0.10 17.07 20.24
C LEU A 68 -1.11 16.58 19.20
N ASN A 69 -2.30 17.17 19.15
CA ASN A 69 -3.34 16.79 18.19
C ASN A 69 -2.94 17.06 16.74
N ILE A 70 -2.24 18.17 16.46
CA ILE A 70 -1.72 18.48 15.12
C ILE A 70 -0.67 17.43 14.72
N ILE A 71 0.30 17.16 15.58
CA ILE A 71 1.38 16.21 15.31
C ILE A 71 0.81 14.81 15.11
N THR A 72 -0.05 14.35 16.03
CA THR A 72 -0.73 13.06 15.90
C THR A 72 -1.59 13.01 14.64
N GLY A 73 -2.30 14.09 14.30
CA GLY A 73 -3.10 14.18 13.08
C GLY A 73 -2.27 13.98 11.81
N ILE A 74 -1.09 14.61 11.73
CA ILE A 74 -0.16 14.45 10.61
C ILE A 74 0.31 12.99 10.51
N PHE A 75 0.82 12.42 11.60
CA PHE A 75 1.33 11.04 11.57
C PHE A 75 0.24 10.00 11.26
N VAL A 76 -0.97 10.19 11.80
CA VAL A 76 -2.10 9.31 11.50
C VAL A 76 -2.51 9.43 10.03
N ASN A 77 -2.58 10.66 9.49
CA ASN A 77 -2.89 10.87 8.08
C ASN A 77 -1.85 10.22 7.16
N ASP A 78 -0.55 10.39 7.46
CA ASP A 78 0.54 9.79 6.69
C ASP A 78 0.50 8.26 6.76
N ALA A 79 0.28 7.68 7.95
CA ALA A 79 0.15 6.24 8.12
C ALA A 79 -1.04 5.66 7.33
N VAL A 80 -2.19 6.36 7.34
CA VAL A 80 -3.37 5.97 6.56
C VAL A 80 -3.11 6.09 5.06
N GLN A 81 -2.42 7.15 4.62
CA GLN A 81 -2.11 7.37 3.21
C GLN A 81 -1.15 6.30 2.68
N MET A 82 -0.10 5.95 3.45
CA MET A 82 0.82 4.87 3.10
C MET A 82 0.08 3.53 2.96
N ALA A 83 -0.79 3.19 3.91
CA ALA A 83 -1.58 1.96 3.86
C ALA A 83 -2.52 1.89 2.63
N ARG A 84 -3.04 3.04 2.17
CA ARG A 84 -3.84 3.11 0.94
C ARG A 84 -2.99 2.98 -0.31
N MET A 85 -1.89 3.71 -0.38
CA MET A 85 -0.96 3.71 -1.51
C MET A 85 -0.43 2.30 -1.76
N ASP A 86 -0.09 1.54 -0.72
CA ASP A 86 0.40 0.17 -0.87
C ASP A 86 -0.63 -0.70 -1.60
N ASN A 87 -1.90 -0.67 -1.18
CA ASN A 87 -2.96 -1.45 -1.83
C ASN A 87 -3.20 -1.02 -3.29
N GLU A 88 -3.27 0.29 -3.55
CA GLU A 88 -3.48 0.82 -4.90
C GLU A 88 -2.30 0.48 -5.83
N MET A 89 -1.06 0.63 -5.34
CA MET A 89 0.13 0.25 -6.08
C MET A 89 0.17 -1.26 -6.37
N HIS A 90 -0.26 -2.09 -5.42
CA HIS A 90 -0.34 -3.54 -5.63
C HIS A 90 -1.33 -3.91 -6.74
N VAL A 91 -2.54 -3.36 -6.70
CA VAL A 91 -3.57 -3.61 -7.73
C VAL A 91 -3.09 -3.12 -9.10
N GLN A 92 -2.51 -1.92 -9.17
CA GLN A 92 -2.05 -1.34 -10.42
C GLN A 92 -0.92 -2.17 -11.06
N ARG A 93 0.04 -2.65 -10.26
CA ARG A 93 1.11 -3.54 -10.75
C ARG A 93 0.55 -4.84 -11.30
N GLU A 94 -0.41 -5.46 -10.62
CA GLU A 94 -1.03 -6.71 -11.09
C GLU A 94 -1.78 -6.51 -12.42
N LEU A 95 -2.49 -5.39 -12.58
CA LEU A 95 -3.16 -5.04 -13.83
C LEU A 95 -2.15 -4.82 -14.98
N GLU A 96 -1.05 -4.12 -14.71
CA GLU A 96 0.01 -3.88 -15.70
C GLU A 96 0.70 -5.18 -16.12
N ASP A 97 1.02 -6.06 -15.17
CA ASP A 97 1.61 -7.37 -15.43
C ASP A 97 0.66 -8.25 -16.26
N ASN A 98 -0.64 -8.25 -15.95
CA ASN A 98 -1.64 -8.96 -16.74
C ASN A 98 -1.78 -8.39 -18.16
N ARG A 99 -1.70 -7.07 -18.32
CA ARG A 99 -1.75 -6.42 -19.64
C ARG A 99 -0.52 -6.75 -20.50
N LEU A 100 0.67 -6.68 -19.91
CA LEU A 100 1.91 -7.05 -20.59
C LEU A 100 1.91 -8.52 -20.98
N TYR A 101 1.35 -9.38 -20.13
CA TYR A 101 1.20 -10.79 -20.40
C TYR A 101 0.25 -11.07 -21.56
N TYR A 102 -0.93 -10.44 -21.56
CA TYR A 102 -1.89 -10.50 -22.65
C TYR A 102 -1.23 -10.10 -23.98
N GLN A 103 -0.46 -9.01 -23.99
CA GLN A 103 0.25 -8.55 -25.20
C GLN A 103 1.29 -9.56 -25.69
N LYS A 104 2.04 -10.21 -24.78
CA LYS A 104 3.01 -11.24 -25.16
C LYS A 104 2.34 -12.48 -25.73
N LEU A 105 1.22 -12.93 -25.15
CA LEU A 105 0.45 -14.06 -25.68
C LEU A 105 -0.17 -13.74 -27.04
N ARG A 106 -0.71 -12.53 -27.22
CA ARG A 106 -1.23 -12.08 -28.51
C ARG A 106 -0.14 -12.09 -29.59
N LYS A 107 1.06 -11.62 -29.27
CA LYS A 107 2.18 -11.70 -30.21
C LYS A 107 2.59 -13.16 -30.51
N LEU A 108 2.59 -14.02 -29.49
CA LEU A 108 2.87 -15.44 -29.66
C LEU A 108 1.83 -16.13 -30.55
N PHE A 109 0.56 -15.73 -30.45
CA PHE A 109 -0.50 -16.21 -31.33
C PHE A 109 -0.19 -15.86 -32.79
N GLU A 110 0.15 -14.60 -33.07
CA GLU A 110 0.53 -14.13 -34.41
C GLU A 110 1.77 -14.86 -34.96
N ASP A 111 2.73 -15.21 -34.09
CA ASP A 111 3.93 -15.97 -34.48
C ASP A 111 3.61 -17.45 -34.81
N ILE A 112 2.53 -18.01 -34.24
CA ILE A 112 2.10 -19.40 -34.45
C ILE A 112 1.16 -19.54 -35.67
N ASP A 113 0.25 -18.59 -35.87
CA ASP A 113 -0.68 -18.54 -37.02
C ASP A 113 0.06 -18.19 -38.33
N THR A 114 0.87 -19.13 -38.81
CA THR A 114 1.69 -18.94 -40.01
C THR A 114 0.88 -18.81 -41.29
N THR A 115 -0.35 -19.34 -41.30
CA THR A 115 -1.26 -19.22 -42.45
C THR A 115 -2.06 -17.92 -42.42
N ASN A 116 -1.96 -17.15 -41.33
CA ASN A 116 -2.69 -15.91 -41.09
C ASN A 116 -4.21 -16.10 -41.26
N SER A 117 -4.69 -17.26 -40.79
CA SER A 117 -6.08 -17.66 -40.89
C SER A 117 -6.97 -16.97 -39.85
N GLY A 118 -6.36 -16.37 -38.82
CA GLY A 118 -7.04 -15.82 -37.65
C GLY A 118 -7.30 -16.86 -36.57
N THR A 119 -6.88 -18.11 -36.79
CA THR A 119 -7.02 -19.25 -35.87
C THR A 119 -5.74 -20.08 -35.87
N ILE A 120 -5.46 -20.81 -34.79
CA ILE A 120 -4.35 -21.77 -34.75
C ILE A 120 -4.90 -23.17 -34.89
N SER A 121 -4.57 -23.87 -35.98
CA SER A 121 -4.90 -25.29 -36.12
C SER A 121 -4.02 -26.19 -35.23
N MET A 122 -4.48 -27.40 -34.95
CA MET A 122 -3.72 -28.39 -34.18
C MET A 122 -2.36 -28.69 -34.83
N GLU A 123 -2.33 -28.83 -36.15
CA GLU A 123 -1.11 -29.09 -36.92
C GLU A 123 -0.12 -27.94 -36.81
N GLU A 124 -0.57 -26.68 -36.97
CA GLU A 124 0.27 -25.49 -36.81
C GLU A 124 0.84 -25.41 -35.39
N PHE A 125 0.00 -25.66 -34.38
CA PHE A 125 0.44 -25.62 -32.99
C PHE A 125 1.52 -26.67 -32.71
N ILE A 126 1.31 -27.93 -33.09
CA ILE A 126 2.29 -29.01 -32.89
C ILE A 126 3.59 -28.68 -33.63
N GLN A 127 3.50 -28.24 -34.89
CA GLN A 127 4.68 -27.90 -35.69
C GLN A 127 5.47 -26.74 -35.08
N GLN A 128 4.80 -25.70 -34.57
CA GLN A 128 5.48 -24.58 -33.92
C GLN A 128 6.09 -24.98 -32.57
N MET A 129 5.45 -25.91 -31.86
CA MET A 129 5.96 -26.45 -30.60
C MET A 129 7.21 -27.34 -30.76
N GLU A 130 7.55 -27.80 -31.96
CA GLU A 130 8.83 -28.43 -32.25
C GLU A 130 10.00 -27.43 -32.25
N ARG A 131 9.71 -26.14 -32.44
CA ARG A 131 10.72 -25.08 -32.44
C ARG A 131 11.11 -24.71 -31.02
N THR A 132 12.40 -24.78 -30.73
CA THR A 132 12.95 -24.50 -29.39
C THR A 132 12.61 -23.08 -28.94
N GLU A 133 12.60 -22.12 -29.87
CA GLU A 133 12.30 -20.72 -29.56
C GLU A 133 10.87 -20.55 -29.02
N VAL A 134 9.88 -21.20 -29.64
CA VAL A 134 8.47 -21.12 -29.23
C VAL A 134 8.27 -21.77 -27.86
N ARG A 135 8.88 -22.93 -27.60
CA ARG A 135 8.84 -23.57 -26.27
C ARG A 135 9.44 -22.69 -25.18
N LEU A 136 10.54 -22.00 -25.48
CA LEU A 136 11.17 -21.06 -24.56
C LEU A 136 10.28 -19.84 -24.30
N LEU A 137 9.56 -19.34 -25.30
CA LEU A 137 8.58 -18.25 -25.12
C LEU A 137 7.47 -18.67 -24.15
N PHE A 138 6.86 -19.85 -24.33
CA PHE A 138 5.88 -20.38 -23.37
C PHE A 138 6.46 -20.53 -21.96
N THR A 139 7.68 -21.07 -21.85
CA THR A 139 8.37 -21.22 -20.56
C THR A 139 8.61 -19.87 -19.87
N MET A 140 9.05 -18.86 -20.62
CA MET A 140 9.21 -17.48 -20.11
C MET A 140 7.88 -16.83 -19.71
N LEU A 141 6.77 -17.31 -20.27
CA LEU A 141 5.40 -16.93 -19.91
C LEU A 141 4.84 -17.77 -18.76
N GLY A 142 5.65 -18.64 -18.15
CA GLY A 142 5.26 -19.49 -17.02
C GLY A 142 4.38 -20.68 -17.41
N LEU A 143 4.41 -21.09 -18.67
CA LEU A 143 3.65 -22.21 -19.21
C LEU A 143 4.63 -23.32 -19.63
N GLU A 144 4.68 -24.38 -18.84
CA GLU A 144 5.45 -25.58 -19.18
C GLU A 144 4.58 -26.55 -19.97
N ILE A 145 4.86 -26.69 -21.27
CA ILE A 145 4.10 -27.56 -22.16
C ILE A 145 4.90 -28.84 -22.40
N THR A 146 4.45 -29.93 -21.78
CA THR A 146 5.00 -31.28 -21.94
C THR A 146 4.36 -32.05 -23.09
N ASP A 147 3.07 -31.82 -23.32
CA ASP A 147 2.27 -32.44 -24.38
C ASP A 147 1.48 -31.35 -25.11
N ALA A 148 1.86 -31.07 -26.34
CA ALA A 148 1.24 -30.02 -27.16
C ALA A 148 -0.22 -30.37 -27.53
N VAL A 149 -0.52 -31.65 -27.75
CA VAL A 149 -1.87 -32.10 -28.13
C VAL A 149 -2.82 -31.94 -26.95
N ALA A 150 -2.39 -32.39 -25.77
CA ALA A 150 -3.20 -32.24 -24.56
C ALA A 150 -3.38 -30.77 -24.18
N PHE A 151 -2.35 -29.94 -24.36
CA PHE A 151 -2.43 -28.52 -24.09
C PHE A 151 -3.39 -27.80 -25.04
N PHE A 152 -3.33 -28.08 -26.34
CA PHE A 152 -4.24 -27.50 -27.33
C PHE A 152 -5.70 -27.83 -27.00
N LYS A 153 -6.01 -29.10 -26.73
CA LYS A 153 -7.36 -29.55 -26.35
C LYS A 153 -7.87 -28.94 -25.05
N LEU A 154 -6.97 -28.46 -24.20
CA LEU A 154 -7.34 -27.80 -22.96
C LEU A 154 -7.69 -26.32 -23.18
N LEU A 155 -7.11 -25.71 -24.22
CA LEU A 155 -7.45 -24.35 -24.65
C LEU A 155 -8.73 -24.31 -25.50
N ASP A 156 -8.98 -25.34 -26.30
CA ASP A 156 -10.15 -25.50 -27.15
C ASP A 156 -11.38 -25.86 -26.31
N VAL A 157 -12.12 -24.84 -25.87
CA VAL A 157 -13.27 -25.01 -24.95
C VAL A 157 -14.54 -25.36 -25.72
N ASP A 158 -14.68 -24.86 -26.94
CA ASP A 158 -15.86 -25.05 -27.77
C ASP A 158 -15.81 -26.30 -28.66
N GLY A 159 -14.63 -26.95 -28.75
CA GLY A 159 -14.40 -28.16 -29.54
C GLY A 159 -14.29 -27.85 -31.04
N SER A 160 -13.88 -26.63 -31.37
CA SER A 160 -13.65 -26.18 -32.74
C SER A 160 -12.38 -26.81 -33.31
N VAL A 161 -12.19 -26.68 -34.63
CA VAL A 161 -11.04 -27.27 -35.33
C VAL A 161 -9.77 -26.39 -35.18
N GLY A 162 -9.87 -25.22 -34.56
CA GLY A 162 -8.76 -24.28 -34.41
C GLY A 162 -9.00 -23.28 -33.29
N LEU A 163 -7.94 -22.90 -32.58
CA LEU A 163 -8.02 -21.94 -31.48
C LEU A 163 -8.15 -20.52 -32.00
N GLU A 164 -9.21 -19.83 -31.59
CA GLU A 164 -9.30 -18.39 -31.78
C GLU A 164 -8.33 -17.65 -30.85
N ILE A 165 -8.00 -16.40 -31.19
CA ILE A 165 -7.09 -15.56 -30.39
C ILE A 165 -7.54 -15.43 -28.93
N ASP A 166 -8.84 -15.24 -28.71
CA ASP A 166 -9.39 -15.06 -27.37
C ASP A 166 -9.31 -16.35 -26.56
N GLU A 167 -9.56 -17.51 -27.18
CA GLU A 167 -9.42 -18.82 -26.54
C GLU A 167 -7.97 -19.13 -26.17
N PHE A 168 -7.06 -18.88 -27.11
CA PHE A 168 -5.63 -19.07 -26.88
C PHE A 168 -5.13 -18.18 -25.74
N VAL A 169 -5.42 -16.88 -25.79
CA VAL A 169 -4.91 -15.91 -24.81
C VAL A 169 -5.56 -16.14 -23.44
N MET A 170 -6.90 -16.24 -23.37
CA MET A 170 -7.60 -16.44 -22.10
C MET A 170 -7.30 -17.81 -21.49
N GLY A 171 -7.22 -18.86 -22.31
CA GLY A 171 -6.84 -20.19 -21.86
C GLY A 171 -5.42 -20.21 -21.29
N CYS A 172 -4.46 -19.57 -21.96
CA CYS A 172 -3.09 -19.43 -21.43
C CYS A 172 -3.05 -18.60 -20.13
N MET A 173 -3.81 -17.51 -20.05
CA MET A 173 -3.93 -16.69 -18.83
C MET A 173 -4.48 -17.50 -17.65
N ASN A 174 -5.51 -18.31 -17.88
CA ASN A 174 -6.10 -19.19 -16.87
C ASN A 174 -5.13 -20.29 -16.43
N LEU A 175 -4.35 -20.83 -17.36
CA LEU A 175 -3.38 -21.89 -17.07
C LEU A 175 -2.16 -21.42 -16.29
N ARG A 176 -1.73 -20.16 -16.49
CA ARG A 176 -0.69 -19.53 -15.67
C ARG A 176 -1.18 -19.29 -14.24
N GLY A 177 -2.47 -19.04 -14.06
CA GLY A 177 -3.06 -18.61 -12.80
C GLY A 177 -3.04 -19.69 -11.70
N LYS A 178 -2.77 -19.24 -10.47
CA LYS A 178 -3.06 -19.98 -9.21
C LYS A 178 -4.54 -20.39 -9.06
N ALA A 179 -5.42 -20.02 -10.01
CA ALA A 179 -6.79 -20.53 -10.15
C ALA A 179 -6.84 -22.07 -10.14
N LYS A 180 -5.81 -22.75 -10.68
CA LYS A 180 -5.67 -24.21 -10.58
C LYS A 180 -5.72 -24.72 -9.14
N LEU A 181 -5.15 -24.04 -8.15
CA LEU A 181 -5.10 -24.57 -6.78
C LEU A 181 -6.49 -24.61 -6.13
N ILE A 182 -7.29 -23.56 -6.30
CA ILE A 182 -8.64 -23.48 -5.73
C ILE A 182 -9.59 -24.41 -6.48
N ASP A 183 -9.52 -24.47 -7.82
CA ASP A 183 -10.41 -25.33 -8.60
C ASP A 183 -10.02 -26.81 -8.49
N ILE A 184 -8.72 -27.14 -8.38
CA ILE A 184 -8.27 -28.49 -8.03
C ILE A 184 -8.71 -28.86 -6.62
N GLU A 185 -8.61 -27.95 -5.64
CA GLU A 185 -9.08 -28.22 -4.27
C GLU A 185 -10.60 -28.49 -4.24
N ARG A 186 -11.39 -27.74 -5.02
CA ARG A 186 -12.82 -27.98 -5.21
C ARG A 186 -13.09 -29.35 -5.84
N ALA A 187 -12.43 -29.68 -6.95
CA ALA A 187 -12.58 -30.96 -7.63
C ALA A 187 -12.17 -32.16 -6.76
N VAL A 188 -11.08 -32.03 -5.98
CA VAL A 188 -10.62 -33.04 -5.02
C VAL A 188 -11.62 -33.20 -3.87
N ASN A 189 -12.22 -32.12 -3.39
CA ASN A 189 -13.24 -32.19 -2.35
C ASN A 189 -14.56 -32.81 -2.86
N ASP A 190 -14.95 -32.53 -4.09
CA ASP A 190 -16.15 -33.13 -4.70
C ASP A 190 -15.98 -34.62 -4.98
N THR A 191 -14.82 -35.05 -5.49
CA THR A 191 -14.49 -36.48 -5.63
C THR A 191 -14.45 -37.20 -4.29
N ARG A 192 -13.88 -36.59 -3.23
CA ARG A 192 -13.93 -37.14 -1.85
C ARG A 192 -15.36 -37.27 -1.33
N ARG A 193 -16.24 -36.30 -1.62
CA ARG A 193 -17.66 -36.35 -1.23
C ARG A 193 -18.42 -37.45 -1.96
N LEU A 194 -18.17 -37.64 -3.25
CA LEU A 194 -18.77 -38.71 -4.04
C LEU A 194 -18.30 -40.09 -3.55
N ALA A 195 -17.00 -40.27 -3.31
CA ALA A 195 -16.45 -41.51 -2.78
C ALA A 195 -17.05 -41.89 -1.41
N LYS A 196 -17.30 -40.91 -0.54
CA LYS A 196 -17.98 -41.13 0.76
C LYS A 196 -19.47 -41.49 0.65
N LYS A 197 -20.12 -41.25 -0.49
CA LYS A 197 -21.53 -41.62 -0.71
C LYS A 197 -21.70 -43.03 -1.29
N ILE A 198 -20.61 -43.65 -1.77
CA ILE A 198 -20.61 -44.97 -2.41
C ILE A 198 -20.22 -46.07 -1.41
N LEU A 199 -19.62 -45.71 -0.27
CA LEU A 199 -19.41 -46.56 0.91
C LEU A 199 -20.58 -46.41 1.89
#